data_AF-A0A537AER6-F1
#
_entry.id   AF-A0A537AER6-F1
#
_cell.length_a   1.000
_cell.length_b   1.000
_cell.length_c   1.000
_cell.angle_alpha   90.00
_cell.angle_beta   90.00
_cell.angle_gamma   90.00
#
_symmetry.space_group_name_H-M   'P 1'
#
loop_
_entity.id
_entity.type
_entity.pdbx_description
1 polymer ?
#
loop_
_entity_poly.entity_id
_entity_poly.type
_entity_poly.pdbx_seq_one_letter_code
_entity_poly.pdbx_strand_id
1 'polypeptide(L)'
;MHDWHGREARSFVASLARPRHNGVVAAQTNIVIWRDAHLGAAFVAAPAFWAGLWWWNSPPLDLSWILREPLGFAIPAFVYPILEEIVFRGGLQTFLLRYPRGGANWRGFSLANIATSAVFAALHLFSHSLLWSVATFLPSVVFGYFRDRHSSLVSPIALHVFYNSGYFWLFGLH
;
A
#
# COMPACT_ATOMS: atom_id res chain seq x y z
N MET A 1 -15.42 -35.93 -8.28
CA MET A 1 -14.76 -34.83 -9.00
C MET A 1 -15.27 -33.47 -8.49
N HIS A 2 -15.29 -33.26 -7.16
CA HIS A 2 -16.19 -32.25 -6.56
C HIS A 2 -15.60 -31.49 -5.36
N ASP A 3 -14.32 -31.12 -5.39
CA ASP A 3 -13.74 -30.28 -4.32
C ASP A 3 -12.46 -29.51 -4.74
N TRP A 4 -12.25 -29.30 -6.04
CA TRP A 4 -11.04 -28.62 -6.54
C TRP A 4 -11.06 -27.10 -6.26
N HIS A 5 -12.18 -26.44 -6.53
CA HIS A 5 -12.32 -24.97 -6.36
C HIS A 5 -12.24 -24.52 -4.89
N GLY A 6 -12.73 -25.32 -3.95
CA GLY A 6 -12.70 -24.98 -2.52
C GLY A 6 -11.29 -24.99 -1.92
N ARG A 7 -10.35 -25.75 -2.49
CA ARG A 7 -8.96 -25.80 -2.00
C ARG A 7 -8.12 -24.63 -2.51
N GLU A 8 -8.35 -24.17 -3.73
CA GLU A 8 -7.66 -23.00 -4.30
C GLU A 8 -8.14 -21.69 -3.67
N ALA A 9 -9.45 -21.54 -3.43
CA ALA A 9 -9.97 -20.37 -2.72
C ALA A 9 -9.43 -20.30 -1.28
N ARG A 10 -9.36 -21.44 -0.57
CA ARG A 10 -8.78 -21.51 0.77
C ARG A 10 -7.26 -21.32 0.78
N SER A 11 -6.53 -21.80 -0.24
CA SER A 11 -5.09 -21.56 -0.33
C SER A 11 -4.77 -20.10 -0.67
N PHE A 12 -5.59 -19.46 -1.50
CA PHE A 12 -5.51 -18.03 -1.79
C PHE A 12 -5.79 -17.20 -0.53
N VAL A 13 -6.89 -17.45 0.17
CA VAL A 13 -7.23 -16.76 1.44
C VAL A 13 -6.16 -17.03 2.52
N ALA A 14 -5.65 -18.25 2.61
CA ALA A 14 -4.55 -18.58 3.52
C ALA A 14 -3.24 -17.89 3.11
N SER A 15 -2.98 -17.69 1.81
CA SER A 15 -1.81 -16.94 1.33
C SER A 15 -1.92 -15.44 1.56
N LEU A 16 -3.14 -14.90 1.70
CA LEU A 16 -3.37 -13.54 2.18
C LEU A 16 -2.97 -13.39 3.65
N ALA A 17 -3.03 -14.48 4.43
CA ALA A 17 -2.67 -14.50 5.85
C ALA A 17 -1.20 -14.87 6.11
N ARG A 18 -0.61 -15.81 5.36
CA ARG A 18 0.81 -16.22 5.46
C ARG A 18 1.33 -16.83 4.14
N PRO A 19 2.42 -16.33 3.53
CA PRO A 19 3.03 -16.98 2.37
C PRO A 19 3.83 -18.22 2.81
N ARG A 20 3.66 -19.36 2.11
CA ARG A 20 4.61 -20.48 2.19
C ARG A 20 5.82 -20.14 1.33
N HIS A 21 6.97 -19.95 1.96
CA HIS A 21 8.25 -19.82 1.26
C HIS A 21 9.01 -21.13 1.32
N ASN A 22 9.18 -21.76 0.15
CA ASN A 22 10.27 -22.70 -0.06
C ASN A 22 11.53 -21.88 -0.31
N GLY A 23 12.48 -21.96 0.63
CA GLY A 23 13.89 -21.72 0.40
C GLY A 23 14.30 -20.27 0.13
N VAL A 24 14.91 -19.67 1.15
CA VAL A 24 15.74 -18.46 1.13
C VAL A 24 14.97 -17.13 1.21
N VAL A 25 15.31 -16.39 2.26
CA VAL A 25 15.04 -14.98 2.60
C VAL A 25 14.03 -14.73 3.75
N ALA A 26 14.60 -14.10 4.78
CA ALA A 26 14.06 -13.47 5.99
C ALA A 26 13.70 -14.39 7.18
N ALA A 27 14.54 -14.31 8.21
CA ALA A 27 14.21 -14.70 9.57
C ALA A 27 12.83 -14.10 9.93
N GLN A 28 11.86 -14.96 10.21
CA GLN A 28 10.58 -14.57 10.80
C GLN A 28 10.88 -13.95 12.16
N THR A 29 11.04 -12.63 12.19
CA THR A 29 10.96 -11.88 13.43
C THR A 29 9.51 -11.94 13.87
N ASN A 30 9.27 -12.33 15.13
CA ASN A 30 7.94 -12.27 15.76
C ASN A 30 7.55 -10.79 15.97
N ILE A 31 7.39 -10.04 14.89
CA ILE A 31 6.93 -8.65 14.94
C ILE A 31 5.42 -8.70 15.15
N VAL A 32 4.98 -8.20 16.31
CA VAL A 32 3.57 -7.92 16.55
C VAL A 32 3.25 -6.61 15.85
N ILE A 33 2.51 -6.66 14.74
CA ILE A 33 2.23 -5.53 13.84
C ILE A 33 1.84 -4.25 14.62
N TRP A 34 0.91 -4.36 15.57
CA TRP A 34 0.39 -3.23 16.35
C TRP A 34 1.40 -2.58 17.31
N ARG A 35 2.55 -3.23 17.55
CA ARG A 35 3.64 -2.73 18.40
C ARG A 35 4.87 -2.32 17.57
N ASP A 36 4.78 -2.35 16.25
CA ASP A 36 5.88 -1.96 15.39
C ASP A 36 6.03 -0.43 15.36
N ALA A 37 7.13 0.07 15.92
CA ALA A 37 7.44 1.49 15.95
C ALA A 37 7.59 2.10 14.55
N HIS A 38 8.04 1.31 13.56
CA HIS A 38 8.14 1.80 12.18
C HIS A 38 6.75 2.08 11.62
N LEU A 39 5.79 1.17 11.87
CA LEU A 39 4.41 1.34 11.46
C LEU A 39 3.77 2.56 12.13
N GLY A 40 3.99 2.73 13.44
CA GLY A 40 3.55 3.92 14.18
C GLY A 40 4.12 5.21 13.59
N ALA A 41 5.42 5.25 13.28
CA ALA A 41 6.06 6.41 12.65
C ALA A 41 5.48 6.70 11.26
N ALA A 42 5.17 5.68 10.47
CA ALA A 42 4.54 5.84 9.16
C ALA A 42 3.11 6.42 9.27
N PHE A 43 2.32 6.01 10.28
CA PHE A 43 1.03 6.65 10.55
C PHE A 43 1.18 8.11 10.97
N VAL A 44 2.17 8.46 11.81
CA VAL A 44 2.43 9.85 12.22
C VAL A 44 2.94 10.71 11.07
N ALA A 45 3.64 10.11 10.10
CA ALA A 45 4.11 10.83 8.91
C ALA A 45 2.96 11.30 8.00
N ALA A 46 1.79 10.66 8.02
CA ALA A 46 0.66 11.05 7.17
C ALA A 46 0.10 12.44 7.54
N PRO A 47 -0.23 12.73 8.82
CA PRO A 47 -0.63 14.08 9.24
C PRO A 47 0.42 15.15 8.91
N ALA A 48 1.71 14.85 9.07
CA ALA A 48 2.78 15.77 8.70
C ALA A 48 2.79 16.06 7.18
N PHE A 49 2.58 15.02 6.36
CA PHE A 49 2.45 15.16 4.91
C PHE A 49 1.24 16.00 4.52
N TRP A 50 0.04 15.73 5.09
CA TRP A 50 -1.15 16.52 4.82
C TRP A 50 -0.99 17.98 5.26
N ALA A 51 -0.37 18.22 6.43
CA ALA A 51 -0.07 19.57 6.89
C ALA A 51 0.89 20.31 5.95
N GLY A 52 1.90 19.61 5.41
CA GLY A 52 2.81 20.17 4.40
C GLY A 52 2.10 20.52 3.10
N LEU A 53 1.21 19.66 2.60
CA LEU A 53 0.38 19.94 1.43
C LEU A 53 -0.55 21.13 1.68
N TRP A 54 -1.18 21.18 2.85
CA TRP A 54 -2.06 22.27 3.26
C TRP A 54 -1.32 23.60 3.27
N TRP A 55 -0.11 23.62 3.84
CA TRP A 55 0.75 24.80 3.89
C TRP A 55 1.16 25.29 2.50
N TRP A 56 1.41 24.35 1.58
CA TRP A 56 1.74 24.67 0.19
C TRP A 56 0.55 25.22 -0.60
N ASN A 57 -0.62 24.61 -0.43
CA ASN A 57 -1.85 24.97 -1.10
C ASN A 57 -3.02 24.71 -0.15
N SER A 58 -3.60 25.78 0.38
CA SER A 58 -4.72 25.73 1.32
C SER A 58 -6.05 25.89 0.58
N PRO A 59 -6.70 24.80 0.09
CA PRO A 59 -8.03 24.93 -0.49
C PRO A 59 -9.04 25.37 0.59
N PRO A 60 -10.23 25.83 0.22
CA PRO A 60 -11.32 25.99 1.18
C PRO A 60 -11.65 24.66 1.87
N LEU A 61 -11.74 24.65 3.21
CA LEU A 61 -12.16 23.47 3.97
C LEU A 61 -13.68 23.31 3.92
N ASP A 62 -14.16 22.24 3.31
CA ASP A 62 -15.54 21.76 3.50
C ASP A 62 -15.56 20.29 3.91
N LEU A 63 -15.34 20.01 5.18
CA LEU A 63 -15.31 18.63 5.69
C LEU A 63 -16.64 17.87 5.51
N SER A 64 -17.74 18.57 5.22
CA SER A 64 -19.07 17.98 5.05
C SER A 64 -19.32 17.44 3.64
N TRP A 65 -18.41 17.69 2.69
CA TRP A 65 -18.54 17.25 1.30
C TRP A 65 -18.77 15.74 1.18
N ILE A 66 -18.16 14.95 2.06
CA ILE A 66 -18.29 13.48 2.10
C ILE A 66 -19.73 13.02 2.34
N LEU A 67 -20.58 13.85 2.96
CA LEU A 67 -21.99 13.54 3.18
C LEU A 67 -22.83 13.76 1.93
N ARG A 68 -22.38 14.67 1.05
CA ARG A 68 -23.03 14.96 -0.23
C ARG A 68 -22.59 13.99 -1.31
N GLU A 69 -21.32 13.59 -1.30
CA GLU A 69 -20.74 12.66 -2.27
C GLU A 69 -20.04 11.46 -1.60
N PRO A 70 -20.79 10.61 -0.87
CA PRO A 70 -20.19 9.53 -0.09
C PRO A 70 -19.45 8.51 -0.94
N LEU A 71 -19.91 8.24 -2.17
CA LEU A 71 -19.21 7.35 -3.09
C LEU A 71 -17.94 8.00 -3.68
N GLY A 72 -17.97 9.32 -3.92
CA GLY A 72 -16.81 10.09 -4.36
C GLY A 72 -15.67 10.06 -3.34
N PHE A 73 -15.99 9.95 -2.05
CA PHE A 73 -15.02 9.68 -1.00
C PHE A 73 -14.66 8.19 -0.89
N ALA A 74 -15.67 7.32 -0.78
CA ALA A 74 -15.45 5.94 -0.38
C ALA A 74 -14.63 5.13 -1.40
N ILE A 75 -14.84 5.37 -2.70
CA ILE A 75 -14.14 4.66 -3.76
C ILE A 75 -12.63 4.93 -3.71
N PRO A 76 -12.15 6.19 -3.80
CA PRO A 76 -10.71 6.47 -3.77
C PRO A 76 -10.08 6.35 -2.37
N ALA A 77 -10.84 6.53 -1.29
CA ALA A 77 -10.31 6.40 0.08
C ALA A 77 -10.14 4.94 0.53
N PHE A 78 -11.01 4.03 0.07
CA PHE A 78 -11.02 2.63 0.52
C PHE A 78 -10.89 1.63 -0.62
N VAL A 79 -11.75 1.71 -1.63
CA VAL A 79 -11.86 0.65 -2.65
C VAL A 79 -10.59 0.57 -3.50
N TYR A 80 -10.17 1.67 -4.10
CA TYR A 80 -8.96 1.73 -4.92
C TYR A 80 -7.70 1.32 -4.16
N PRO A 81 -7.36 1.91 -2.99
CA PRO A 81 -6.12 1.53 -2.28
C PRO A 81 -6.11 0.05 -1.86
N ILE A 82 -7.25 -0.54 -1.50
CA ILE A 82 -7.31 -1.98 -1.20
C ILE A 82 -7.00 -2.82 -2.45
N LEU A 83 -7.65 -2.51 -3.57
CA LEU A 83 -7.42 -3.23 -4.83
C LEU A 83 -5.99 -3.06 -5.33
N GLU A 84 -5.45 -1.86 -5.24
CA GLU A 84 -4.06 -1.54 -5.59
C GLU A 84 -3.09 -2.36 -4.75
N GLU A 85 -3.20 -2.38 -3.42
CA GLU A 85 -2.27 -3.16 -2.61
C GLU A 85 -2.40 -4.69 -2.85
N ILE A 86 -3.60 -5.19 -3.17
CA ILE A 86 -3.79 -6.59 -3.58
C ILE A 86 -3.03 -6.87 -4.89
N VAL A 87 -3.18 -6.02 -5.90
CA VAL A 87 -2.55 -6.20 -7.21
C VAL A 87 -1.03 -6.02 -7.12
N PHE A 88 -0.57 -4.93 -6.52
CA PHE A 88 0.84 -4.56 -6.51
C PHE A 88 1.63 -5.32 -5.45
N ARG A 89 1.16 -5.44 -4.21
CA ARG A 89 1.92 -6.16 -3.16
C ARG A 89 1.61 -7.64 -3.14
N GLY A 90 0.32 -7.98 -3.24
CA GLY A 90 -0.15 -9.37 -3.25
C GLY A 90 0.23 -10.08 -4.55
N GLY A 91 0.15 -9.38 -5.68
CA GLY A 91 0.52 -9.88 -7.01
C GLY A 91 1.97 -9.60 -7.37
N LEU A 92 2.26 -8.38 -7.86
CA LEU A 92 3.51 -8.06 -8.54
C LEU A 92 4.76 -8.19 -7.64
N GLN A 93 4.78 -7.56 -6.47
CA GLN A 93 5.92 -7.65 -5.54
C GLN A 93 6.15 -9.09 -5.10
N THR A 94 5.07 -9.82 -4.77
CA THR A 94 5.16 -11.24 -4.39
C THR A 94 5.67 -12.11 -5.54
N PHE A 95 5.30 -11.81 -6.79
CA PHE A 95 5.85 -12.47 -7.98
C PHE A 95 7.34 -12.18 -8.13
N LEU A 96 7.75 -10.91 -8.03
CA LEU A 96 9.15 -10.49 -8.18
C LEU A 96 10.05 -11.04 -7.06
N LEU A 97 9.53 -11.24 -5.85
CA LEU A 97 10.25 -11.86 -4.73
C LEU A 97 10.65 -13.33 -5.01
N ARG A 98 10.05 -14.00 -6.00
CA ARG A 98 10.41 -15.38 -6.39
C ARG A 98 11.74 -15.47 -7.13
N TYR A 99 12.28 -14.35 -7.61
CA TYR A 99 13.54 -14.31 -8.34
C TYR A 99 14.72 -14.12 -7.37
N PRO A 100 15.91 -14.71 -7.64
CA PRO A 100 17.06 -14.64 -6.73
C PRO A 100 17.49 -13.22 -6.35
N ARG A 101 17.35 -12.26 -7.26
CA ARG A 101 17.65 -10.84 -7.01
C ARG A 101 16.45 -10.05 -6.45
N GLY A 102 15.24 -10.59 -6.51
CA GLY A 102 14.03 -9.92 -6.04
C GLY A 102 14.04 -9.70 -4.53
N GLY A 103 14.57 -10.67 -3.78
CA GLY A 103 14.79 -10.57 -2.34
C GLY A 103 16.06 -9.82 -1.94
N ALA A 104 16.87 -9.34 -2.89
CA ALA A 104 18.03 -8.51 -2.56
C ALA A 104 17.54 -7.24 -1.86
N ASN A 105 17.99 -7.05 -0.62
CA ASN A 105 17.48 -6.01 0.26
C ASN A 105 18.59 -5.06 0.70
N TRP A 106 18.26 -3.78 0.75
CA TRP A 106 19.11 -2.78 1.39
C TRP A 106 18.28 -2.12 2.49
N ARG A 107 18.68 -2.31 3.76
CA ARG A 107 18.00 -1.75 4.94
C ARG A 107 16.48 -2.03 5.00
N GLY A 108 16.05 -3.17 4.45
CA GLY A 108 14.64 -3.60 4.42
C GLY A 108 13.86 -3.20 3.17
N PHE A 109 14.48 -2.50 2.21
CA PHE A 109 13.88 -2.25 0.90
C PHE A 109 14.33 -3.31 -0.09
N SER A 110 13.43 -4.22 -0.49
CA SER A 110 13.72 -5.22 -1.51
C SER A 110 13.73 -4.61 -2.92
N LEU A 111 14.51 -5.19 -3.83
CA LEU A 111 14.44 -4.82 -5.25
C LEU A 111 13.02 -5.04 -5.83
N ALA A 112 12.32 -6.08 -5.36
CA ALA A 112 10.92 -6.32 -5.70
C ALA A 112 10.01 -5.14 -5.32
N ASN A 113 10.20 -4.55 -4.12
CA ASN A 113 9.48 -3.35 -3.70
C ASN A 113 9.78 -2.15 -4.60
N ILE A 114 11.05 -1.87 -4.87
CA ILE A 114 11.45 -0.73 -5.71
C ILE A 114 10.87 -0.85 -7.13
N ALA A 115 11.00 -2.02 -7.76
CA ALA A 115 10.45 -2.27 -9.09
C ALA A 115 8.91 -2.16 -9.11
N THR A 116 8.23 -2.76 -8.13
CA THR A 116 6.76 -2.65 -8.00
C THR A 116 6.32 -1.20 -7.85
N SER A 117 7.03 -0.42 -7.03
CA SER A 117 6.71 0.99 -6.78
C SER A 117 6.95 1.87 -8.02
N ALA A 118 7.97 1.55 -8.82
CA ALA A 118 8.21 2.22 -10.09
C ALA A 118 7.08 1.96 -11.10
N VAL A 119 6.61 0.71 -11.20
CA VAL A 119 5.46 0.35 -12.04
C VAL A 119 4.19 1.05 -11.55
N PHE A 120 3.95 1.05 -10.24
CA PHE A 120 2.82 1.75 -9.62
C PHE A 120 2.80 3.25 -10.01
N ALA A 121 3.92 3.95 -9.80
CA ALA A 121 4.07 5.35 -10.16
C ALA A 121 3.91 5.59 -11.67
N ALA A 122 4.45 4.72 -12.52
CA ALA A 122 4.30 4.83 -13.96
C ALA A 122 2.84 4.70 -14.42
N LEU A 123 2.07 3.78 -13.82
CA LEU A 123 0.65 3.62 -14.15
C LEU A 123 -0.20 4.82 -13.71
N HIS A 124 0.24 5.61 -12.71
CA HIS A 124 -0.44 6.85 -12.33
C HIS A 124 -0.36 7.93 -13.41
N LEU A 125 0.56 7.83 -14.39
CA LEU A 125 0.63 8.77 -15.52
C LEU A 125 -0.62 8.75 -16.40
N PHE A 126 -1.44 7.70 -16.34
CA PHE A 126 -2.72 7.67 -17.06
C PHE A 126 -3.79 8.57 -16.45
N SER A 127 -3.61 9.02 -15.21
CA SER A 127 -4.62 9.77 -14.46
C SER A 127 -4.08 11.05 -13.80
N HIS A 128 -2.76 11.22 -13.73
CA HIS A 128 -2.11 12.35 -13.06
C HIS A 128 -0.96 12.94 -13.87
N SER A 129 -0.58 14.18 -13.53
CA SER A 129 0.61 14.81 -14.10
C SER A 129 1.89 14.07 -13.69
N LEU A 130 2.98 14.27 -14.46
CA LEU A 130 4.27 13.62 -14.19
C LEU A 130 4.73 13.82 -12.73
N LEU A 131 4.63 15.04 -12.20
CA LEU A 131 5.06 15.34 -10.84
C LEU A 131 4.25 14.56 -9.79
N TRP A 132 2.92 14.51 -9.95
CA TRP A 132 2.05 13.78 -9.03
C TRP A 132 2.26 12.27 -9.11
N SER A 133 2.43 11.72 -10.32
CA SER A 133 2.72 10.30 -10.52
C SER A 133 4.06 9.90 -9.92
N VAL A 134 5.10 10.73 -10.05
CA VAL A 134 6.39 10.48 -9.39
C VAL A 134 6.26 10.61 -7.87
N ALA A 135 5.43 11.53 -7.37
CA ALA A 135 5.21 11.68 -5.93
C ALA A 135 4.60 10.43 -5.29
N THR A 136 3.79 9.64 -6.01
CA THR A 136 3.22 8.38 -5.48
C THR A 136 4.25 7.27 -5.30
N PHE A 137 5.44 7.39 -5.90
CA PHE A 137 6.53 6.43 -5.73
C PHE A 137 6.96 6.29 -4.26
N LEU A 138 7.12 7.42 -3.54
CA LEU A 138 7.59 7.41 -2.16
C LEU A 138 6.65 6.68 -1.19
N PRO A 139 5.35 6.99 -1.09
CA PRO A 139 4.44 6.23 -0.24
C PRO A 139 4.35 4.76 -0.69
N SER A 140 4.40 4.48 -2.00
CA SER A 140 4.40 3.12 -2.54
C SER A 140 5.60 2.30 -2.03
N VAL A 141 6.80 2.89 -2.00
CA VAL A 141 8.00 2.26 -1.43
C VAL A 141 7.84 1.99 0.07
N VAL A 142 7.22 2.90 0.82
CA VAL A 142 6.93 2.73 2.25
C VAL A 142 5.93 1.58 2.48
N PHE A 143 4.87 1.49 1.68
CA PHE A 143 3.89 0.41 1.81
C PHE A 143 4.52 -0.94 1.47
N GLY A 144 5.31 -1.02 0.40
CA GLY A 144 6.04 -2.24 0.05
C GLY A 144 7.10 -2.64 1.08
N TYR A 145 7.68 -1.69 1.84
CA TYR A 145 8.53 -1.98 2.98
C TYR A 145 7.76 -2.74 4.08
N PHE A 146 6.54 -2.30 4.41
CA PHE A 146 5.72 -3.00 5.40
C PHE A 146 5.17 -4.34 4.89
N ARG A 147 4.97 -4.50 3.59
CA ARG A 147 4.70 -5.80 2.98
C ARG A 147 5.85 -6.77 3.29
N ASP A 148 7.08 -6.39 3.04
CA ASP A 148 8.25 -7.24 3.26
C ASP A 148 8.46 -7.51 4.77
N ARG A 149 8.38 -6.46 5.59
CA ARG A 149 8.61 -6.52 7.04
C ARG A 149 7.60 -7.40 7.78
N HIS A 150 6.32 -7.29 7.42
CA HIS A 150 5.25 -8.03 8.11
C HIS A 150 4.81 -9.29 7.37
N SER A 151 5.32 -9.52 6.15
CA SER A 151 4.90 -10.62 5.27
C SER A 151 3.37 -10.71 5.14
N SER A 152 2.69 -9.55 5.14
CA SER A 152 1.24 -9.40 5.24
C SER A 152 0.77 -8.23 4.37
N LEU A 153 -0.50 -8.25 3.95
CA LEU A 153 -1.13 -7.10 3.28
C LEU A 153 -1.79 -6.13 4.26
N VAL A 154 -1.93 -6.51 5.54
CA VAL A 154 -2.68 -5.70 6.52
C VAL A 154 -2.07 -4.31 6.68
N SER A 155 -0.76 -4.23 6.92
CA SER A 155 -0.06 -2.96 7.12
C SER A 155 -0.02 -2.06 5.88
N PRO A 156 0.36 -2.53 4.68
CA PRO A 156 0.31 -1.68 3.49
C PRO A 156 -1.11 -1.19 3.19
N ILE A 157 -2.13 -2.05 3.29
CA ILE A 157 -3.54 -1.63 3.09
C ILE A 157 -3.94 -0.57 4.11
N ALA A 158 -3.68 -0.79 5.39
CA ALA A 158 -4.07 0.14 6.45
C ALA A 158 -3.40 1.52 6.28
N LEU A 159 -2.11 1.55 5.91
CA LEU A 159 -1.40 2.78 5.62
C LEU A 159 -1.96 3.47 4.38
N HIS A 160 -2.16 2.75 3.28
CA HIS A 160 -2.64 3.33 2.03
C HIS A 160 -4.05 3.93 2.20
N VAL A 161 -4.96 3.19 2.81
CA VAL A 161 -6.31 3.68 3.16
C VAL A 161 -6.22 4.91 4.05
N PHE A 162 -5.36 4.92 5.06
CA PHE A 162 -5.23 6.07 5.96
C PHE A 162 -4.73 7.31 5.21
N TYR A 163 -3.66 7.18 4.43
CA TYR A 163 -3.09 8.25 3.61
C TYR A 163 -4.11 8.83 2.62
N ASN A 164 -4.82 7.97 1.89
CA ASN A 164 -5.84 8.39 0.93
C ASN A 164 -7.07 8.98 1.62
N SER A 165 -7.52 8.42 2.74
CA SER A 165 -8.68 8.96 3.48
C SER A 165 -8.43 10.41 3.90
N GLY A 166 -7.27 10.70 4.50
CA GLY A 166 -6.95 12.08 4.87
C GLY A 166 -6.74 12.98 3.66
N TYR A 167 -6.06 12.49 2.61
CA TYR A 167 -5.86 13.27 1.38
C TYR A 167 -7.19 13.64 0.72
N PHE A 168 -8.05 12.67 0.42
CA PHE A 168 -9.33 12.95 -0.24
C PHE A 168 -10.25 13.76 0.66
N TRP A 169 -10.30 13.51 1.97
CA TRP A 169 -11.15 14.30 2.86
C TRP A 169 -10.75 15.78 2.90
N LEU A 170 -9.45 16.08 2.90
CA LEU A 170 -8.93 17.45 3.00
C LEU A 170 -8.80 18.18 1.65
N PHE A 171 -8.55 17.44 0.55
CA PHE A 171 -8.17 18.00 -0.74
C PHE A 171 -8.98 17.49 -1.93
N GLY A 172 -9.96 16.60 -1.71
CA GLY A 172 -10.85 16.13 -2.78
C GLY A 172 -11.53 17.32 -3.44
N LEU A 173 -11.44 17.44 -4.76
CA LEU A 173 -12.12 18.51 -5.49
C LEU A 173 -13.62 18.18 -5.55
N HIS A 174 -14.44 19.10 -5.05
CA HIS A 174 -15.89 19.12 -5.11
C HIS A 174 -16.37 20.52 -5.51
#